data_AF-A0A9C6T1Z1-F1
#
_entry.id   AF-A0A9C6T1Z1-F1
#
_cell.length_a   1.000
_cell.length_b   1.000
_cell.length_c   1.000
_cell.angle_alpha   90.00
_cell.angle_beta   90.00
_cell.angle_gamma   90.00
#
_symmetry.space_group_name_H-M   'P 1'
#
loop_
_entity.id
_entity.type
_entity.pdbx_description
1 polymer ?
#
loop_
_entity_poly.entity_id
_entity_poly.type
_entity_poly.pdbx_seq_one_letter_code
_entity_poly.pdbx_strand_id
1 'polypeptide(L)'
;MLCDEEQEPEIRQVCVNFVKRLIMQLRERLPDNFNILKKVNMFAVDNILRPHKNIFDFINIFEYFKITDIGKLKSQLDKIHLIKWEKTEESMQFWAEVLAYRDAENNNPFKALALFAIQLFSLPWSNAEVERVFSQMNILKSKLPNKMALKSLNVILSIRYGLRRHNECCHTYSLPQKYLAQIKNKDKYLNDGENDDIESLLTCLI
;
A
#
# COMPACT_ATOMS: atom_id res chain seq x y z
N MET A 1 11.31 -7.35 -43.10
CA MET A 1 9.93 -6.87 -43.19
C MET A 1 9.99 -5.41 -42.79
N LEU A 2 10.24 -4.55 -43.79
CA LEU A 2 10.43 -3.12 -43.62
C LEU A 2 9.04 -2.51 -43.40
N CYS A 3 8.85 -1.73 -42.33
CA CYS A 3 7.63 -0.96 -42.16
C CYS A 3 7.50 -0.03 -43.37
N ASP A 4 6.40 -0.10 -44.09
CA ASP A 4 6.09 0.81 -45.19
C ASP A 4 6.12 2.26 -44.67
N GLU A 5 6.80 3.17 -45.38
CA GLU A 5 6.98 4.58 -44.97
C GLU A 5 5.64 5.32 -44.76
N GLU A 6 4.53 4.82 -45.33
CA GLU A 6 3.19 5.35 -45.11
C GLU A 6 2.59 5.01 -43.73
N GLN A 7 3.06 3.96 -43.06
CA GLN A 7 2.53 3.52 -41.75
C GLN A 7 3.20 4.21 -40.57
N GLU A 8 4.40 4.78 -40.75
CA GLU A 8 5.12 5.52 -39.71
C GLU A 8 4.31 6.68 -39.11
N PRO A 9 3.68 7.58 -39.89
CA PRO A 9 2.87 8.67 -39.33
C PRO A 9 1.64 8.17 -38.59
N GLU A 10 1.03 7.08 -39.06
CA GLU A 10 -0.17 6.50 -38.45
C GLU A 10 0.15 5.85 -37.10
N ILE A 11 1.24 5.07 -37.04
CA ILE A 11 1.76 4.50 -35.79
C ILE A 11 2.14 5.61 -34.81
N ARG A 12 2.80 6.67 -35.28
CA ARG A 12 3.16 7.82 -34.44
C ARG A 12 1.93 8.50 -33.85
N GLN A 13 0.88 8.68 -34.65
CA GLN A 13 -0.38 9.26 -34.19
C GLN A 13 -1.08 8.38 -33.16
N VAL A 14 -1.06 7.05 -33.35
CA VAL A 14 -1.57 6.08 -32.37
C VAL A 14 -0.78 6.15 -31.06
N CYS A 15 0.55 6.21 -31.12
CA CYS A 15 1.39 6.35 -29.93
C CYS A 15 1.10 7.66 -29.18
N VAL A 16 0.97 8.78 -29.88
CA VAL A 16 0.62 10.08 -29.27
C VAL A 16 -0.77 10.04 -28.65
N ASN A 17 -1.75 9.48 -29.34
CA ASN A 17 -3.11 9.31 -28.81
C ASN A 17 -3.13 8.38 -27.60
N PHE A 18 -2.32 7.32 -27.61
CA PHE A 18 -2.15 6.42 -26.46
C PHE A 18 -1.57 7.16 -25.25
N VAL A 19 -0.47 7.91 -25.42
CA VAL A 19 0.13 8.69 -24.32
C VAL A 19 -0.86 9.73 -23.80
N LYS A 20 -1.58 10.42 -24.68
CA LYS A 20 -2.61 11.39 -24.30
C LYS A 20 -3.71 10.73 -23.47
N ARG A 21 -4.20 9.56 -23.89
CA ARG A 21 -5.23 8.81 -23.18
C ARG A 21 -4.73 8.28 -21.84
N LEU A 22 -3.47 7.82 -21.79
CA LEU A 22 -2.81 7.40 -20.56
C LEU A 22 -2.74 8.55 -19.54
N ILE A 23 -2.32 9.75 -19.97
CA ILE A 23 -2.27 10.93 -19.10
C ILE A 23 -3.66 11.31 -18.59
N MET A 24 -4.68 11.29 -19.44
CA MET A 24 -6.07 11.58 -19.02
C MET A 24 -6.55 10.58 -17.96
N GLN A 25 -6.36 9.29 -18.18
CA GLN A 25 -6.78 8.28 -17.21
C GLN A 25 -5.94 8.31 -15.92
N LEU A 26 -4.66 8.70 -15.97
CA LEU A 26 -3.87 8.93 -14.77
C LEU A 26 -4.41 10.12 -13.97
N ARG A 27 -4.84 11.19 -14.65
CA ARG A 27 -5.47 12.34 -14.02
C ARG A 27 -6.80 11.99 -13.35
N GLU A 28 -7.64 11.18 -13.98
CA GLU A 28 -8.92 10.71 -13.40
C GLU A 28 -8.73 9.82 -12.17
N ARG A 29 -7.61 9.11 -12.06
CA ARG A 29 -7.31 8.23 -10.92
C ARG A 29 -6.74 8.96 -9.71
N LEU A 30 -6.34 10.22 -9.88
CA LEU A 30 -5.90 11.05 -8.77
C LEU A 30 -7.14 11.54 -8.00
N PRO A 31 -7.18 11.39 -6.68
CA PRO A 31 -8.29 11.91 -5.89
C PRO A 31 -8.29 13.45 -5.91
N ASP A 32 -9.47 14.07 -5.81
CA ASP A 32 -9.65 15.53 -5.79
C ASP A 32 -8.83 16.22 -4.69
N ASN A 33 -8.49 15.48 -3.63
CA ASN A 33 -7.68 15.94 -2.50
C ASN A 33 -6.16 15.96 -2.80
N PHE A 34 -5.74 15.84 -4.06
CA PHE A 34 -4.33 15.82 -4.47
C PHE A 34 -3.50 16.99 -3.89
N ASN A 35 -4.10 18.15 -3.72
CA ASN A 35 -3.43 19.31 -3.12
C ASN A 35 -2.96 19.03 -1.68
N ILE A 36 -3.77 18.32 -0.89
CA ILE A 36 -3.42 17.90 0.47
C ILE A 36 -2.37 16.79 0.39
N LEU A 37 -2.52 15.88 -0.58
CA LEU A 37 -1.57 14.79 -0.77
C LEU A 37 -0.16 15.29 -1.12
N LYS A 38 -0.06 16.34 -1.94
CA LYS A 38 1.22 16.99 -2.27
C LYS A 38 1.90 17.55 -1.01
N LYS A 39 1.12 18.01 -0.03
CA LYS A 39 1.66 18.51 1.25
C LYS A 39 2.21 17.39 2.13
N VAL A 40 1.92 16.12 1.87
CA VAL A 40 2.51 15.01 2.62
C VAL A 40 4.00 14.87 2.37
N ASN A 41 4.51 15.39 1.25
CA ASN A 41 5.94 15.51 1.03
C ASN A 41 6.66 16.29 2.15
N MET A 42 5.93 17.08 2.97
CA MET A 42 6.49 17.73 4.16
C MET A 42 6.93 16.75 5.26
N PHE A 43 6.41 15.53 5.26
CA PHE A 43 6.82 14.44 6.16
C PHE A 43 8.00 13.61 5.62
N ALA A 44 8.54 13.96 4.44
CA ALA A 44 9.80 13.39 3.97
C ALA A 44 10.97 13.83 4.87
N VAL A 45 11.99 12.98 4.99
CA VAL A 45 13.16 13.21 5.86
C VAL A 45 13.81 14.57 5.59
N ASP A 46 14.02 14.91 4.32
CA ASP A 46 14.67 16.17 3.91
C ASP A 46 13.88 17.43 4.30
N ASN A 47 12.57 17.31 4.46
CA ASN A 47 11.68 18.42 4.78
C ASN A 47 11.42 18.49 6.28
N ILE A 48 11.36 17.34 6.98
CA ILE A 48 11.14 17.27 8.42
C ILE A 48 12.37 17.67 9.23
N LEU A 49 13.58 17.54 8.67
CA LEU A 49 14.82 17.93 9.36
C LEU A 49 15.18 19.42 9.17
N ARG A 50 14.45 20.16 8.33
CA ARG A 50 14.70 21.59 8.13
C ARG A 50 14.33 22.39 9.38
N PRO A 51 15.18 23.34 9.83
CA PRO A 51 14.88 24.17 10.99
C PRO A 51 13.69 25.10 10.80
N HIS A 52 13.51 25.65 9.58
CA HIS A 52 12.41 26.56 9.26
C HIS A 52 11.31 25.82 8.50
N LYS A 53 10.21 25.50 9.19
CA LYS A 53 9.06 24.78 8.62
C LYS A 53 7.85 25.69 8.50
N ASN A 54 7.07 25.55 7.43
CA ASN A 54 5.77 26.20 7.31
C ASN A 54 4.75 25.48 8.21
N ILE A 55 4.71 25.86 9.49
CA ILE A 55 3.84 25.26 10.51
C ILE A 55 2.35 25.29 10.09
N PHE A 56 1.93 26.34 9.37
CA PHE A 56 0.55 26.47 8.86
C PHE A 56 0.13 25.32 7.95
N ASP A 57 1.04 24.79 7.13
CA ASP A 57 0.70 23.66 6.26
C ASP A 57 0.54 22.36 7.04
N PHE A 58 1.33 22.16 8.10
CA PHE A 58 1.16 21.03 9.02
C PHE A 58 -0.16 21.11 9.77
N ILE A 59 -0.55 22.29 10.25
CA ILE A 59 -1.83 22.51 10.93
C ILE A 59 -3.00 22.18 10.00
N ASN A 60 -2.97 22.64 8.75
CA ASN A 60 -4.00 22.32 7.75
C ASN A 60 -4.14 20.80 7.53
N ILE A 61 -3.03 20.05 7.53
CA ILE A 61 -3.06 18.58 7.44
C ILE A 61 -3.68 17.99 8.71
N PHE A 62 -3.24 18.41 9.88
CA PHE A 62 -3.74 17.89 11.15
C PHE A 62 -5.24 18.16 11.36
N GLU A 63 -5.72 19.33 10.93
CA GLU A 63 -7.15 19.67 10.93
C GLU A 63 -7.93 18.80 9.94
N TYR A 64 -7.40 18.57 8.74
CA TYR A 64 -8.02 17.69 7.76
C TYR A 64 -8.21 16.26 8.28
N PHE A 65 -7.21 15.73 8.98
CA PHE A 65 -7.27 14.42 9.64
C PHE A 65 -7.97 14.43 11.01
N LYS A 66 -8.55 15.57 11.42
CA LYS A 66 -9.31 15.73 12.69
C LYS A 66 -8.54 15.26 13.93
N ILE A 67 -7.26 15.59 14.01
CA ILE A 67 -6.42 15.17 15.15
C ILE A 67 -6.77 16.01 16.39
N THR A 68 -6.99 15.34 17.53
CA THR A 68 -7.40 15.97 18.79
C THR A 68 -6.26 16.77 19.46
N ASP A 69 -5.01 16.32 19.30
CA ASP A 69 -3.84 16.85 20.03
C ASP A 69 -2.84 17.60 19.11
N ILE A 70 -3.31 18.62 18.38
CA ILE A 70 -2.48 19.44 17.48
C ILE A 70 -1.30 20.09 18.22
N GLY A 71 -1.53 20.54 19.47
CA GLY A 71 -0.50 21.19 20.29
C GLY A 71 0.68 20.27 20.63
N LYS A 72 0.42 18.99 20.92
CA LYS A 72 1.49 18.00 21.18
C LYS A 72 2.31 17.76 19.92
N LEU A 73 1.65 17.55 18.78
CA LEU A 73 2.32 17.34 17.50
C LEU A 73 3.22 18.52 17.09
N LYS A 74 2.75 19.76 17.30
CA LYS A 74 3.56 20.94 17.04
C LYS A 74 4.83 20.96 17.89
N SER A 75 4.71 20.73 19.20
CA SER A 75 5.87 20.70 20.10
C SER A 75 6.88 19.59 19.73
N GLN A 76 6.38 18.46 19.22
CA GLN A 76 7.22 17.36 18.75
C GLN A 76 7.91 17.71 17.43
N LEU A 77 7.20 18.36 16.50
CA LEU A 77 7.74 18.80 15.22
C LEU A 77 8.86 19.84 15.39
N ASP A 78 8.73 20.72 16.38
CA ASP A 78 9.76 21.71 16.70
C ASP A 78 11.01 21.05 17.32
N LYS A 79 10.88 19.93 18.02
CA LYS A 79 12.02 19.25 18.68
C LYS A 79 12.73 18.23 17.80
N ILE A 80 12.09 17.72 16.74
CA ILE A 80 12.61 16.58 15.95
C ILE A 80 13.95 16.88 15.24
N HIS A 81 14.22 18.14 14.92
CA HIS A 81 15.46 18.56 14.25
C HIS A 81 16.66 18.66 15.20
N LEU A 82 16.43 18.62 16.51
CA LEU A 82 17.49 18.71 17.53
C LEU A 82 18.26 17.41 17.70
N ILE A 83 17.70 16.30 17.24
CA ILE A 83 18.27 14.96 17.36
C ILE A 83 18.90 14.56 16.03
N LYS A 84 20.09 13.95 16.09
CA LYS A 84 20.75 13.35 14.94
C LYS A 84 20.19 11.95 14.72
N TRP A 85 19.69 11.69 13.53
CA TRP A 85 19.10 10.42 13.12
C TRP A 85 20.07 9.67 12.21
N GLU A 86 20.15 8.35 12.35
CA GLU A 86 21.10 7.54 11.59
C GLU A 86 20.54 7.16 10.21
N LYS A 87 19.24 6.85 10.11
CA LYS A 87 18.60 6.41 8.87
C LYS A 87 17.90 7.57 8.18
N THR A 88 18.66 8.34 7.41
CA THR A 88 18.13 9.50 6.67
C THR A 88 17.82 9.23 5.20
N GLU A 89 18.20 8.07 4.66
CA GLU A 89 18.05 7.74 3.24
C GLU A 89 16.61 7.38 2.85
N GLU A 90 15.87 6.70 3.73
CA GLU A 90 14.51 6.25 3.45
C GLU A 90 13.51 6.78 4.50
N SER A 91 12.46 7.48 4.02
CA SER A 91 11.44 8.07 4.90
C SER A 91 10.74 7.04 5.79
N MET A 92 10.47 5.84 5.29
CA MET A 92 9.82 4.79 6.09
C MET A 92 10.74 4.29 7.22
N GLN A 93 12.04 4.08 6.93
CA GLN A 93 13.01 3.65 7.93
C GLN A 93 13.27 4.73 8.99
N PHE A 94 13.31 5.99 8.56
CA PHE A 94 13.40 7.15 9.45
C PHE A 94 12.25 7.16 10.46
N TRP A 95 11.00 7.09 10.00
CA TRP A 95 9.86 7.13 10.92
C TRP A 95 9.76 5.90 11.83
N ALA A 96 10.28 4.75 11.39
CA ALA A 96 10.44 3.58 12.25
C ALA A 96 11.49 3.81 13.35
N GLU A 97 12.61 4.47 13.04
CA GLU A 97 13.64 4.88 14.02
C GLU A 97 13.06 5.89 15.04
N VAL A 98 12.32 6.89 14.58
CA VAL A 98 11.66 7.89 15.45
C VAL A 98 10.63 7.21 16.38
N LEU A 99 9.94 6.17 15.92
CA LEU A 99 9.01 5.39 16.75
C LEU A 99 9.74 4.51 17.79
N ALA A 100 10.91 3.96 17.41
CA ALA A 100 11.75 3.15 18.26
C ALA A 100 12.55 3.99 19.29
N TYR A 101 12.75 5.27 19.03
CA TYR A 101 13.48 6.19 19.91
C TYR A 101 12.93 6.19 21.33
N ARG A 102 13.84 6.20 22.31
CA ARG A 102 13.57 6.25 23.74
C ARG A 102 14.47 7.31 24.36
N ASP A 103 13.87 8.19 25.14
CA ASP A 103 14.58 9.20 25.91
C ASP A 103 15.20 8.57 27.18
N ALA A 104 15.96 9.35 27.95
CA ALA A 104 16.59 8.93 29.21
C ALA A 104 15.59 8.40 30.25
N GLU A 105 14.33 8.83 30.17
CA GLU A 105 13.22 8.33 31.00
C GLU A 105 12.49 7.10 30.39
N ASN A 106 13.04 6.49 29.34
CA ASN A 106 12.46 5.38 28.59
C ASN A 106 11.08 5.68 27.95
N ASN A 107 10.72 6.96 27.84
CA ASN A 107 9.54 7.44 27.14
C ASN A 107 9.89 7.81 25.69
N ASN A 108 8.94 7.68 24.75
CA ASN A 108 9.12 8.20 23.40
C ASN A 108 8.46 9.58 23.26
N PRO A 109 9.24 10.68 23.24
CA PRO A 109 8.70 12.03 23.13
C PRO A 109 8.07 12.32 21.76
N PHE A 110 8.36 11.55 20.71
CA PHE A 110 7.87 11.75 19.33
C PHE A 110 6.82 10.72 18.88
N LYS A 111 6.33 9.87 19.80
CA LYS A 111 5.43 8.76 19.46
C LYS A 111 4.21 9.18 18.66
N ALA A 112 3.57 10.29 19.03
CA ALA A 112 2.35 10.76 18.35
C ALA A 112 2.66 11.22 16.91
N LEU A 113 3.74 11.96 16.72
CA LEU A 113 4.19 12.40 15.40
C LEU A 113 4.62 11.23 14.51
N ALA A 114 5.36 10.26 15.06
CA ALA A 114 5.79 9.08 14.31
C ALA A 114 4.61 8.20 13.90
N LEU A 115 3.67 7.94 14.81
CA LEU A 115 2.44 7.20 14.49
C LEU A 115 1.62 7.91 13.41
N PHE A 116 1.48 9.24 13.51
CA PHE A 116 0.78 10.01 12.49
C PHE A 116 1.45 9.90 11.12
N ALA A 117 2.78 10.05 11.04
CA ALA A 117 3.50 9.94 9.79
C ALA A 117 3.38 8.53 9.17
N ILE A 118 3.46 7.48 9.98
CA ILE A 118 3.27 6.09 9.53
C ILE A 118 1.85 5.86 9.02
N GLN A 119 0.83 6.32 9.77
CA GLN A 119 -0.57 6.26 9.34
C GLN A 119 -0.80 6.99 8.02
N LEU A 120 -0.13 8.14 7.85
CA LEU A 120 -0.20 8.92 6.63
C LEU A 120 0.41 8.15 5.45
N PHE A 121 1.58 7.53 5.64
CA PHE A 121 2.22 6.72 4.60
C PHE A 121 1.51 5.39 4.31
N SER A 122 0.73 4.85 5.25
CA SER A 122 -0.05 3.64 5.03
C SER A 122 -1.33 3.86 4.22
N LEU A 123 -1.71 5.12 3.96
CA LEU A 123 -2.86 5.42 3.13
C LEU A 123 -2.55 5.19 1.64
N PRO A 124 -3.43 4.49 0.90
CA PRO A 124 -3.27 4.33 -0.54
C PRO A 124 -3.51 5.67 -1.25
N TRP A 125 -2.46 6.22 -1.86
CA TRP A 125 -2.47 7.52 -2.56
C TRP A 125 -3.23 7.55 -3.87
N SER A 126 -3.55 6.37 -4.41
CA SER A 126 -4.26 6.23 -5.68
C SER A 126 -5.14 4.99 -5.68
N ASN A 127 -6.19 5.05 -6.51
CA ASN A 127 -7.05 3.90 -6.76
C ASN A 127 -6.35 2.82 -7.62
N ALA A 128 -5.10 3.04 -8.04
CA ALA A 128 -4.38 2.12 -8.92
C ALA A 128 -4.14 0.74 -8.29
N GLU A 129 -3.89 0.67 -6.99
CA GLU A 129 -3.73 -0.63 -6.31
C GLU A 129 -5.06 -1.40 -6.27
N VAL A 130 -6.18 -0.70 -6.06
CA VAL A 130 -7.52 -1.29 -6.13
C VAL A 130 -7.84 -1.76 -7.55
N GLU A 131 -7.53 -0.96 -8.57
CA GLU A 131 -7.69 -1.35 -9.98
C GLU A 131 -6.80 -2.55 -10.36
N ARG A 132 -5.60 -2.63 -9.80
CA ARG A 132 -4.71 -3.78 -9.98
C ARG A 132 -5.33 -5.06 -9.43
N VAL A 133 -5.96 -4.98 -8.26
CA VAL A 133 -6.73 -6.11 -7.69
C VAL A 133 -7.88 -6.49 -8.60
N PHE A 134 -8.64 -5.52 -9.10
CA PHE A 134 -9.74 -5.78 -10.04
C PHE A 134 -9.26 -6.36 -11.39
N SER A 135 -8.10 -5.95 -11.88
CA SER A 135 -7.50 -6.53 -13.08
C SER A 135 -7.16 -8.01 -12.87
N GLN A 136 -6.52 -8.36 -11.74
CA GLN A 136 -6.25 -9.76 -11.38
C GLN A 136 -7.53 -10.57 -11.22
N MET A 137 -8.55 -9.98 -10.58
CA MET A 137 -9.88 -10.57 -10.46
C MET A 137 -10.54 -10.81 -11.82
N ASN A 138 -10.40 -9.86 -12.76
CA ASN A 138 -10.92 -10.00 -14.12
C ASN A 138 -10.21 -11.11 -14.89
N ILE A 139 -8.89 -11.27 -14.76
CA ILE A 139 -8.15 -12.39 -15.36
C ILE A 139 -8.65 -13.73 -14.83
N LEU A 140 -8.89 -13.82 -13.52
CA LEU A 140 -9.43 -15.02 -12.89
C LEU A 140 -10.85 -15.33 -13.37
N LYS A 141 -11.69 -14.30 -13.54
CA LYS A 141 -13.07 -14.44 -14.03
C LYS A 141 -13.16 -14.74 -15.53
N SER A 142 -12.27 -14.19 -16.36
CA SER A 142 -12.40 -14.25 -17.82
C SER A 142 -11.70 -15.45 -18.46
N LYS A 143 -10.63 -15.98 -17.85
CA LYS A 143 -9.88 -17.12 -18.44
C LYS A 143 -10.47 -18.50 -18.18
N LEU A 144 -11.40 -18.64 -17.22
CA LEU A 144 -12.10 -19.90 -16.97
C LEU A 144 -13.59 -19.67 -17.27
N PRO A 145 -14.20 -20.34 -18.27
CA PRO A 145 -15.63 -20.22 -18.56
C PRO A 145 -16.54 -20.78 -17.45
N ASN A 146 -15.98 -21.11 -16.28
CA ASN A 146 -16.69 -21.55 -15.11
C ASN A 146 -16.86 -20.35 -14.18
N LYS A 147 -18.10 -19.86 -14.01
CA LYS A 147 -18.42 -18.82 -13.01
C LYS A 147 -18.00 -19.31 -11.63
N MET A 148 -16.80 -18.95 -11.18
CA MET A 148 -16.33 -19.29 -9.84
C MET A 148 -17.19 -18.58 -8.79
N ALA A 149 -17.57 -19.31 -7.73
CA ALA A 149 -18.26 -18.73 -6.59
C ALA A 149 -17.40 -17.64 -5.92
N LEU A 150 -18.05 -16.60 -5.38
CA LEU A 150 -17.37 -15.45 -4.77
C LEU A 150 -16.44 -15.86 -3.62
N LYS A 151 -16.82 -16.88 -2.84
CA LYS A 151 -15.99 -17.42 -1.74
C LYS A 151 -14.67 -17.97 -2.27
N SER A 152 -14.71 -18.82 -3.31
CA SER A 152 -13.51 -19.39 -3.93
C SER A 152 -12.62 -18.31 -4.55
N LEU A 153 -13.23 -17.30 -5.18
CA LEU A 153 -12.50 -16.17 -5.73
C LEU A 153 -11.76 -15.37 -4.65
N ASN A 154 -12.42 -15.09 -3.52
CA ASN A 154 -11.80 -14.38 -2.40
C ASN A 154 -10.61 -15.17 -1.83
N VAL A 155 -10.78 -16.48 -1.62
CA VAL A 155 -9.69 -17.35 -1.14
C VAL A 155 -8.50 -17.35 -2.08
N ILE A 156 -8.72 -17.49 -3.40
CA ILE A 156 -7.64 -17.48 -4.40
C ILE A 156 -6.91 -16.13 -4.42
N LEU A 157 -7.65 -15.01 -4.34
CA LEU A 157 -7.05 -13.69 -4.27
C LEU A 157 -6.19 -13.56 -3.01
N SER A 158 -6.73 -13.89 -1.83
CA SER A 158 -6.00 -13.79 -0.56
C SER A 158 -4.74 -14.65 -0.54
N ILE A 159 -4.78 -15.88 -1.05
CA ILE A 159 -3.58 -16.73 -1.17
C ILE A 159 -2.53 -16.07 -2.07
N ARG A 160 -2.92 -15.54 -3.23
CA ARG A 160 -1.98 -14.87 -4.15
C ARG A 160 -1.34 -13.64 -3.52
N TYR A 161 -2.12 -12.82 -2.81
CA TYR A 161 -1.59 -11.63 -2.14
C TYR A 161 -0.72 -11.98 -0.94
N GLY A 162 -1.12 -12.98 -0.14
CA GLY A 162 -0.31 -13.48 0.98
C GLY A 162 1.05 -13.99 0.51
N LEU A 163 1.08 -14.88 -0.49
CA LEU A 163 2.33 -15.39 -1.08
C LEU A 163 3.22 -14.26 -1.63
N ARG A 164 2.60 -13.27 -2.30
CA ARG A 164 3.32 -12.10 -2.81
C ARG A 164 3.94 -11.25 -1.70
N ARG A 165 3.28 -11.11 -0.54
CA ARG A 165 3.81 -10.35 0.60
C ARG A 165 5.06 -11.02 1.20
N HIS A 166 5.09 -12.34 1.20
CA HIS A 166 6.26 -13.12 1.64
C HIS A 166 7.33 -13.31 0.55
N ASN A 167 7.12 -12.76 -0.66
CA ASN A 167 7.95 -12.98 -1.84
C ASN A 167 8.17 -14.46 -2.20
N GLU A 168 7.20 -15.31 -1.85
CA GLU A 168 7.25 -16.75 -2.11
C GLU A 168 6.46 -17.08 -3.37
N CYS A 169 7.03 -17.95 -4.20
CA CYS A 169 6.37 -18.49 -5.39
C CYS A 169 5.77 -19.86 -5.08
N CYS A 170 4.84 -20.32 -5.91
CA CYS A 170 4.22 -21.66 -5.81
C CYS A 170 5.22 -22.83 -5.79
N HIS A 171 6.48 -22.58 -6.17
CA HIS A 171 7.56 -23.55 -6.12
C HIS A 171 8.32 -23.57 -4.79
N THR A 172 8.26 -22.49 -4.01
CA THR A 172 9.01 -22.32 -2.75
C THR A 172 8.14 -22.61 -1.53
N TYR A 173 6.83 -22.37 -1.64
CA TYR A 173 5.90 -22.53 -0.52
C TYR A 173 5.63 -24.02 -0.22
N SER A 174 6.09 -24.49 0.93
CA SER A 174 5.76 -25.82 1.45
C SER A 174 4.43 -25.79 2.21
N LEU A 175 3.43 -26.50 1.70
CA LEU A 175 2.14 -26.64 2.38
C LEU A 175 2.30 -27.35 3.74
N PRO A 176 1.69 -26.85 4.83
CA PRO A 176 1.73 -27.53 6.11
C PRO A 176 1.12 -28.94 6.01
N GLN A 177 1.76 -29.90 6.67
CA GLN A 177 1.46 -31.33 6.54
C GLN A 177 0.03 -31.71 6.97
N LYS A 178 -0.57 -30.90 7.86
CA LYS A 178 -1.98 -30.98 8.25
C LYS A 178 -2.92 -30.85 7.05
N TYR A 179 -2.66 -29.92 6.13
CA TYR A 179 -3.49 -29.72 4.94
C TYR A 179 -3.25 -30.80 3.88
N LEU A 180 -2.01 -31.29 3.75
CA LEU A 180 -1.70 -32.44 2.89
C LEU A 180 -2.45 -33.71 3.32
N ALA A 181 -2.61 -33.92 4.63
CA ALA A 181 -3.42 -35.01 5.17
C ALA A 181 -4.92 -34.82 4.87
N GLN A 182 -5.42 -33.58 4.90
CA GLN A 182 -6.82 -33.27 4.57
C GLN A 182 -7.13 -33.45 3.09
N ILE A 183 -6.19 -33.16 2.18
CA ILE A 183 -6.36 -33.38 0.72
C ILE A 183 -6.45 -34.88 0.38
N LYS A 184 -5.77 -35.74 1.15
CA LYS A 184 -5.84 -37.20 0.96
C LYS A 184 -7.19 -37.81 1.34
N ASN A 185 -7.92 -37.19 2.27
CA ASN A 185 -9.25 -37.63 2.67
C ASN A 185 -10.30 -37.06 1.70
N LYS A 186 -10.78 -37.89 0.78
CA LYS A 186 -11.67 -37.55 -0.35
C LYS A 186 -13.04 -36.99 0.05
N ASP A 187 -13.38 -36.98 1.34
CA ASP A 187 -14.76 -36.83 1.83
C ASP A 187 -15.20 -35.39 2.10
N LYS A 188 -14.29 -34.40 2.06
CA LYS A 188 -14.64 -33.00 2.42
C LYS A 188 -15.30 -32.18 1.31
N TYR A 189 -15.32 -32.63 0.05
CA TYR A 189 -16.02 -31.90 -1.02
C TYR A 189 -17.56 -32.01 -0.94
N LEU A 190 -18.09 -32.73 0.06
CA LEU A 190 -19.52 -32.99 0.24
C LEU A 190 -20.16 -32.23 1.41
N ASN A 191 -19.37 -31.59 2.28
CA ASN A 191 -19.91 -30.89 3.46
C ASN A 191 -19.68 -29.37 3.35
N ASP A 192 -20.73 -28.65 2.93
CA ASP A 192 -20.90 -27.20 3.01
C ASP A 192 -21.09 -26.73 4.47
N GLY A 193 -20.22 -27.17 5.38
CA GLY A 193 -20.32 -26.90 6.81
C GLY A 193 -19.00 -26.42 7.41
N GLU A 194 -19.04 -25.19 7.93
CA GLU A 194 -18.12 -24.52 8.86
C GLU A 194 -16.91 -23.77 8.25
N ASN A 195 -16.97 -22.45 8.47
CA ASN A 195 -16.16 -21.36 7.92
C ASN A 195 -14.79 -21.17 8.63
N ASP A 196 -14.48 -21.98 9.64
CA ASP A 196 -13.47 -21.61 10.65
C ASP A 196 -12.02 -21.93 10.22
N ASP A 197 -11.82 -22.89 9.31
CA ASP A 197 -10.49 -23.30 8.85
C ASP A 197 -9.84 -22.30 7.86
N ILE A 198 -10.65 -21.49 7.17
CA ILE A 198 -10.17 -20.49 6.19
C ILE A 198 -9.60 -19.26 6.91
N GLU A 199 -10.20 -18.89 8.04
CA GLU A 199 -9.81 -17.69 8.80
C GLU A 199 -8.42 -17.85 9.42
N SER A 200 -8.07 -19.05 9.88
CA SER A 200 -6.74 -19.44 10.38
C SER A 200 -5.62 -19.33 9.33
N LEU A 201 -5.89 -19.71 8.07
CA LEU A 201 -4.95 -19.53 6.96
C LEU A 201 -4.77 -18.06 6.60
N LEU A 202 -5.83 -17.27 6.67
CA LEU A 202 -5.76 -15.83 6.44
C LEU A 202 -4.98 -15.13 7.55
N THR A 203 -5.09 -15.58 8.82
CA THR A 203 -4.33 -14.99 9.93
C THR A 203 -2.83 -15.27 9.84
N CYS A 204 -2.42 -16.38 9.22
CA CYS A 204 -0.99 -16.68 9.01
C CYS A 204 -0.38 -15.93 7.81
N LEU A 205 -1.19 -15.30 6.96
CA LEU A 205 -0.77 -14.60 5.73
C LEU A 205 -0.90 -13.06 5.81
N ILE A 206 -1.48 -12.52 6.89
CA ILE A 206 -1.59 -11.08 7.19
C ILE A 206 -0.45 -10.64 8.10
#